data_AF-A0A7W5C4N4-F1
#
_entry.id   AF-A0A7W5C4N4-F1
#
_cell.length_a   1.000
_cell.length_b   1.000
_cell.length_c   1.000
_cell.angle_alpha   90.00
_cell.angle_beta   90.00
_cell.angle_gamma   90.00
#
_symmetry.space_group_name_H-M   'P 1'
#
loop_
_entity.id
_entity.type
_entity.pdbx_description
1 polymer ?
#
loop_
_entity_poly.entity_id
_entity_poly.type
_entity_poly.pdbx_seq_one_letter_code
_entity_poly.pdbx_strand_id
1 'polypeptide(L)'
;MQLRKMGSYIIVIWILSAFTLTGTVHADWARHFVVYDGNSYSITDIPVDASQIGNELGKVTSYSDEEGIYSGHFSNYYPVGTPYYAIQKIETDEAIAVNGSDGMFIRASYEGAYGGGIISWGKVGRYVAGSFAVIIVSLLIWNNWGRAKREVGNEEL
;
A
#
# COMPACT_ATOMS: atom_id res chain seq x y z
N MET A 1 -13.58 -49.25 -26.47
CA MET A 1 -14.42 -48.21 -25.81
C MET A 1 -14.01 -47.89 -24.36
N GLN A 2 -13.24 -48.75 -23.66
CA GLN A 2 -12.85 -48.53 -22.25
C GLN A 2 -11.60 -47.62 -22.05
N LEU A 3 -10.65 -47.57 -23.00
CA LEU A 3 -9.45 -46.73 -22.88
C LEU A 3 -9.72 -45.21 -22.92
N ARG A 4 -10.76 -44.77 -23.64
CA ARG A 4 -11.13 -43.35 -23.74
C ARG A 4 -11.73 -42.78 -22.45
N LYS A 5 -12.36 -43.64 -21.63
CA LYS A 5 -12.90 -43.23 -20.32
C LYS A 5 -11.79 -43.09 -19.27
N MET A 6 -10.75 -43.93 -19.36
CA MET A 6 -9.62 -43.93 -18.44
C MET A 6 -8.75 -42.65 -18.50
N GLY A 7 -8.57 -42.09 -19.70
CA GLY A 7 -7.90 -40.79 -19.88
C GLY A 7 -8.66 -39.60 -19.28
N SER A 8 -9.99 -39.62 -19.32
CA SER A 8 -10.82 -38.57 -18.67
C SER A 8 -10.67 -38.56 -17.15
N TYR A 9 -10.52 -39.73 -16.50
CA TYR A 9 -10.34 -39.79 -15.04
C TYR A 9 -8.96 -39.27 -14.61
N ILE A 10 -7.91 -39.49 -15.41
CA ILE A 10 -6.56 -38.96 -15.12
C ILE A 10 -6.55 -37.43 -15.18
N ILE A 11 -7.24 -36.84 -16.16
CA ILE A 11 -7.37 -35.37 -16.28
C ILE A 11 -8.17 -34.79 -15.10
N VAL A 12 -9.25 -35.45 -14.69
CA VAL A 12 -10.06 -35.02 -13.53
C VAL A 12 -9.28 -35.12 -12.23
N ILE A 13 -8.47 -36.18 -12.03
CA ILE A 13 -7.59 -36.34 -10.86
C ILE A 13 -6.45 -35.30 -10.86
N TRP A 14 -5.92 -34.94 -12.04
CA TRP A 14 -4.96 -33.84 -12.18
C TRP A 14 -5.57 -32.47 -11.84
N ILE A 15 -6.80 -32.20 -12.26
CA ILE A 15 -7.51 -30.95 -11.93
C ILE A 15 -7.86 -30.89 -10.43
N LEU A 16 -8.29 -32.01 -9.83
CA LEU A 16 -8.60 -32.09 -8.40
C LEU A 16 -7.35 -31.98 -7.52
N SER A 17 -6.22 -32.55 -7.93
CA SER A 17 -4.94 -32.43 -7.18
C SER A 17 -4.30 -31.04 -7.29
N ALA A 18 -4.59 -30.29 -8.36
CA ALA A 18 -4.16 -28.89 -8.47
C ALA A 18 -4.87 -27.95 -7.48
N PHE A 19 -5.99 -28.38 -6.87
CA PHE A 19 -6.77 -27.57 -5.93
C PHE A 19 -6.44 -27.81 -4.44
N THR A 20 -5.66 -28.83 -4.09
CA THR A 20 -5.43 -29.22 -2.68
C THR A 20 -4.16 -28.64 -2.04
N LEU A 21 -3.59 -27.57 -2.61
CA LEU A 21 -2.35 -26.93 -2.11
C LEU A 21 -2.54 -25.44 -1.74
N THR A 22 -3.72 -25.04 -1.27
CA THR A 22 -3.88 -23.73 -0.61
C THR A 22 -3.69 -23.89 0.89
N GLY A 23 -2.44 -24.07 1.31
CA GLY A 23 -2.10 -23.83 2.71
C GLY A 23 -2.27 -22.34 3.00
N THR A 24 -3.05 -21.99 4.02
CA THR A 24 -3.05 -20.62 4.56
C THR A 24 -1.68 -20.38 5.17
N VAL A 25 -0.81 -19.66 4.47
CA VAL A 25 0.39 -19.09 5.08
C VAL A 25 -0.07 -17.90 5.92
N HIS A 26 -0.08 -18.07 7.25
CA HIS A 26 -0.25 -16.93 8.15
C HIS A 26 1.07 -16.19 8.18
N ALA A 27 1.02 -14.91 7.83
CA ALA A 27 2.17 -14.05 7.76
C ALA A 27 2.07 -13.11 8.96
N ASP A 28 3.03 -13.25 9.89
CA ASP A 28 3.10 -12.46 11.12
C ASP A 28 4.33 -11.55 11.02
N TRP A 29 4.18 -10.29 11.44
CA TRP A 29 5.27 -9.34 11.44
C TRP A 29 6.44 -9.79 12.33
N ALA A 30 7.66 -9.69 11.82
CA ALA A 30 8.87 -10.02 12.59
C ALA A 30 9.22 -9.00 13.70
N ARG A 31 8.57 -7.83 13.73
CA ARG A 31 8.84 -6.73 14.68
C ARG A 31 7.62 -5.83 14.87
N HIS A 32 7.58 -5.13 16.01
CA HIS A 32 6.59 -4.08 16.26
C HIS A 32 7.04 -2.73 15.69
N PHE A 33 6.12 -2.03 15.02
CA PHE A 33 6.40 -0.75 14.41
C PHE A 33 5.16 0.13 14.26
N VAL A 34 5.45 1.41 14.07
CA VAL A 34 4.46 2.42 13.68
C VAL A 34 4.87 3.08 12.38
N VAL A 35 3.90 3.64 11.68
CA VAL A 35 4.08 4.44 10.48
C VAL A 35 3.65 5.86 10.80
N TYR A 36 4.51 6.81 10.47
CA TYR A 36 4.24 8.23 10.56
C TYR A 36 4.74 8.92 9.29
N ASP A 37 3.87 9.73 8.68
CA ASP A 37 4.16 10.47 7.45
C ASP A 37 4.82 9.63 6.33
N GLY A 38 4.33 8.40 6.15
CA GLY A 38 4.85 7.47 5.14
C GLY A 38 6.20 6.83 5.47
N ASN A 39 6.71 6.99 6.69
CA ASN A 39 7.94 6.37 7.17
C ASN A 39 7.67 5.32 8.24
N SER A 40 8.46 4.24 8.26
CA SER A 40 8.38 3.17 9.26
C SER A 40 9.34 3.44 10.42
N TYR A 41 8.86 3.21 11.65
CA TYR A 41 9.62 3.35 12.87
C TYR A 41 9.49 2.10 13.72
N SER A 42 10.59 1.43 14.01
CA SER A 42 10.58 0.26 14.90
C SER A 42 10.43 0.68 16.34
N ILE A 43 9.50 0.04 17.06
CA ILE A 43 9.36 0.22 18.49
C ILE A 43 10.58 -0.41 19.19
N THR A 44 11.16 0.32 20.13
CA THR A 44 12.30 -0.14 20.94
C THR A 44 11.88 -0.27 22.40
N ASP A 45 12.72 -0.84 23.25
CA ASP A 45 12.48 -0.89 24.70
C ASP A 45 13.06 0.35 25.44
N ILE A 46 13.43 1.40 24.69
CA ILE A 46 14.08 2.59 25.25
C ILE A 46 13.00 3.61 25.66
N PRO A 47 12.82 3.87 26.97
CA PRO A 47 11.91 4.92 27.41
C PRO A 47 12.47 6.30 27.07
N VAL A 48 11.58 7.25 26.80
CA VAL A 48 11.90 8.66 26.59
C VAL A 48 11.37 9.45 27.78
N ASP A 49 12.22 10.30 28.36
CA ASP A 49 11.83 11.14 29.49
C ASP A 49 10.77 12.17 29.06
N ALA A 50 9.76 12.39 29.89
CA ALA A 50 8.68 13.35 29.61
C ALA A 50 9.20 14.77 29.36
N SER A 51 10.32 15.15 29.99
CA SER A 51 10.97 16.46 29.79
C SER A 51 11.59 16.62 28.38
N GLN A 52 11.83 15.52 27.67
CA GLN A 52 12.37 15.50 26.31
C GLN A 52 11.28 15.44 25.25
N ILE A 53 10.01 15.34 25.63
CA ILE A 53 8.90 15.29 24.68
C ILE A 53 8.68 16.68 24.07
N GLY A 54 8.55 16.70 22.75
CA GLY A 54 8.26 17.88 21.95
C GLY A 54 6.80 17.94 21.54
N ASN A 55 6.55 18.56 20.38
CA ASN A 55 5.21 18.72 19.83
C ASN A 55 4.58 17.36 19.46
N GLU A 56 3.26 17.26 19.59
CA GLU A 56 2.48 16.16 19.03
C GLU A 56 2.59 16.20 17.50
N LEU A 57 2.96 15.06 16.91
CA LEU A 57 3.15 14.90 15.47
C LEU A 57 1.89 14.33 14.79
N GLY A 58 1.12 13.53 15.53
CA GLY A 58 -0.06 12.85 15.04
C GLY A 58 -0.41 11.67 15.93
N LYS A 59 -1.21 10.75 15.41
CA LYS A 59 -1.64 9.54 16.12
C LYS A 59 -1.88 8.40 15.15
N VAL A 60 -1.90 7.17 15.67
CA VAL A 60 -2.31 5.97 14.94
C VAL A 60 -3.73 6.17 14.37
N THR A 61 -3.87 5.99 13.06
CA THR A 61 -5.16 6.05 12.34
C THR A 61 -5.65 4.69 11.90
N SER A 62 -4.79 3.67 11.86
CA SER A 62 -5.12 2.31 11.47
C SER A 62 -4.27 1.31 12.23
N TYR A 63 -4.86 0.18 12.65
CA TYR A 63 -4.19 -0.90 13.35
C TYR A 63 -4.50 -2.24 12.67
N SER A 64 -3.48 -3.10 12.55
CA SER A 64 -3.62 -4.51 12.19
C SER A 64 -2.33 -5.24 12.53
N ASP A 65 -2.44 -6.41 13.15
CA ASP A 65 -1.34 -7.34 13.42
C ASP A 65 -1.10 -8.33 12.28
N GLU A 66 -1.97 -8.35 11.27
CA GLU A 66 -1.80 -9.12 10.04
C GLU A 66 -0.72 -8.48 9.15
N GLU A 67 0.12 -9.29 8.51
CA GLU A 67 1.13 -8.78 7.58
C GLU A 67 0.47 -8.22 6.31
N GLY A 68 0.87 -7.00 5.94
CA GLY A 68 0.25 -6.30 4.81
C GLY A 68 0.74 -4.88 4.60
N ILE A 69 0.11 -4.21 3.64
CA ILE A 69 0.36 -2.81 3.32
C ILE A 69 -0.87 -1.99 3.71
N TYR A 70 -0.69 -1.10 4.66
CA TYR A 70 -1.75 -0.25 5.20
C TYR A 70 -1.49 1.22 4.86
N SER A 71 -2.50 2.07 5.04
CA SER A 71 -2.40 3.50 4.73
C SER A 71 -2.51 4.35 5.99
N GLY A 72 -2.09 5.61 5.88
CA GLY A 72 -2.10 6.57 6.98
C GLY A 72 -1.05 6.26 8.04
N HIS A 73 -1.33 6.68 9.27
CA HIS A 73 -0.48 6.39 10.42
C HIS A 73 -0.81 5.00 10.95
N PHE A 74 -0.24 3.99 10.32
CA PHE A 74 -0.45 2.59 10.65
C PHE A 74 0.34 2.16 11.88
N SER A 75 -0.12 1.12 12.56
CA SER A 75 0.58 0.46 13.65
C SER A 75 0.21 -1.01 13.67
N ASN A 76 1.19 -1.89 13.88
CA ASN A 76 0.94 -3.32 14.10
C ASN A 76 0.95 -3.73 15.58
N TYR A 77 1.04 -2.76 16.48
CA TYR A 77 1.17 -3.02 17.92
C TYR A 77 0.28 -2.11 18.76
N TYR A 78 0.38 -0.80 18.55
CA TYR A 78 -0.43 0.19 19.25
C TYR A 78 -1.82 0.40 18.62
N PRO A 79 -2.87 0.57 19.44
CA PRO A 79 -4.24 0.77 18.95
C PRO A 79 -4.43 2.14 18.27
N VAL A 80 -5.54 2.27 17.54
CA VAL A 80 -5.96 3.54 16.93
C VAL A 80 -6.11 4.61 18.01
N GLY A 81 -5.56 5.79 17.74
CA GLY A 81 -5.57 6.93 18.65
C GLY A 81 -4.30 7.11 19.48
N THR A 82 -3.39 6.13 19.52
CA THR A 82 -2.09 6.27 20.19
C THR A 82 -1.30 7.44 19.58
N PRO A 83 -0.92 8.45 20.37
CA PRO A 83 -0.27 9.64 19.85
C PRO A 83 1.24 9.48 19.68
N TYR A 84 1.78 10.21 18.71
CA TYR A 84 3.19 10.34 18.36
C TYR A 84 3.69 11.74 18.69
N TYR A 85 4.93 11.85 19.12
CA TYR A 85 5.55 13.10 19.53
C TYR A 85 6.95 13.22 18.97
N ALA A 86 7.38 14.46 18.72
CA ALA A 86 8.78 14.76 18.49
C ALA A 86 9.58 14.51 19.78
N ILE A 87 10.86 14.18 19.63
CA ILE A 87 11.81 14.15 20.74
C ILE A 87 12.72 15.37 20.59
N GLN A 88 12.88 16.15 21.65
CA GLN A 88 13.68 17.37 21.61
C GLN A 88 15.12 17.07 21.16
N LYS A 89 15.62 17.86 20.20
CA LYS A 89 16.97 17.75 19.62
C LYS A 89 17.21 16.45 18.83
N ILE A 90 16.17 15.69 18.51
CA ILE A 90 16.23 14.53 17.62
C ILE A 90 15.29 14.82 16.45
N GLU A 91 15.80 14.68 15.24
CA GLU A 91 15.01 14.86 14.03
C GLU A 91 14.07 13.67 13.82
N THR A 92 12.92 13.92 13.18
CA THR A 92 11.90 12.87 12.97
C THR A 92 12.36 11.80 12.01
N ASP A 93 13.37 12.03 11.17
CA ASP A 93 14.00 11.01 10.33
C ASP A 93 15.05 10.17 11.08
N GLU A 94 15.24 10.40 12.39
CA GLU A 94 16.02 9.55 13.28
C GLU A 94 15.11 8.78 14.24
N ALA A 95 14.24 9.48 14.98
CA ALA A 95 13.32 8.83 15.90
C ALA A 95 12.12 9.71 16.29
N ILE A 96 11.04 9.06 16.71
CA ILE A 96 9.87 9.68 17.33
C ILE A 96 9.56 9.01 18.67
N ALA A 97 8.77 9.68 19.51
CA ALA A 97 8.22 9.08 20.73
C ALA A 97 6.77 8.63 20.49
N VAL A 98 6.41 7.47 21.01
CA VAL A 98 5.03 6.95 21.01
C VAL A 98 4.56 6.85 22.45
N ASN A 99 3.37 7.39 22.75
CA ASN A 99 2.80 7.32 24.09
C ASN A 99 1.83 6.14 24.18
N GLY A 100 2.27 5.06 24.82
CA GLY A 100 1.47 3.85 25.03
C GLY A 100 0.27 4.08 25.95
N SER A 101 -0.58 3.07 26.09
CA SER A 101 -1.76 3.13 26.98
C SER A 101 -1.41 3.24 28.48
N ASP A 102 -0.17 2.95 28.83
CA ASP A 102 0.39 3.07 30.19
C ASP A 102 0.87 4.49 30.53
N GLY A 103 0.79 5.43 29.57
CA GLY A 103 1.25 6.81 29.74
C GLY A 103 2.76 6.98 29.62
N MET A 104 3.49 5.91 29.27
CA MET A 104 4.93 5.94 29.06
C MET A 104 5.27 6.30 27.62
N PHE A 105 6.28 7.14 27.44
CA PHE A 105 6.82 7.45 26.12
C PHE A 105 7.93 6.47 25.78
N ILE A 106 7.81 5.83 24.63
CA ILE A 106 8.78 4.86 24.12
C ILE A 106 9.37 5.38 22.82
N ARG A 107 10.69 5.21 22.64
CA ARG A 107 11.38 5.59 21.42
C ARG A 107 11.02 4.62 20.28
N ALA A 108 10.62 5.17 19.15
CA ALA A 108 10.50 4.46 17.89
C ALA A 108 11.58 4.95 16.92
N SER A 109 12.45 4.06 16.46
CA SER A 109 13.62 4.42 15.63
C SER A 109 13.29 4.31 14.14
N TYR A 110 13.69 5.30 13.35
CA TYR A 110 13.45 5.34 11.91
C TYR A 110 14.10 4.15 11.19
N GLU A 111 13.36 3.50 10.30
CA GLU A 111 13.86 2.39 9.47
C GLU A 111 13.79 2.64 7.96
N GLY A 112 13.17 3.75 7.53
CA GLY A 112 13.02 4.06 6.11
C GLY A 112 11.58 4.36 5.71
N ALA A 113 11.40 4.62 4.42
CA ALA A 113 10.08 4.81 3.83
C ALA A 113 9.24 3.53 3.94
N TYR A 114 8.00 3.67 4.39
CA TYR A 114 7.03 2.57 4.46
C TYR A 114 6.44 2.32 3.07
N GLY A 115 6.37 1.05 2.66
CA GLY A 115 5.88 0.65 1.33
C GLY A 115 4.44 1.07 1.04
N GLY A 116 3.61 1.22 2.07
CA GLY A 116 2.23 1.75 1.98
C GLY A 116 2.11 3.27 2.11
N GLY A 117 3.20 3.99 1.85
CA GLY A 117 3.29 5.43 2.03
C GLY A 117 2.13 6.21 1.39
N ILE A 118 1.90 7.42 1.93
CA ILE A 118 0.83 8.31 1.53
C ILE A 118 0.82 8.48 0.01
N ILE A 119 -0.33 8.26 -0.62
CA ILE A 119 -0.53 8.40 -2.06
C ILE A 119 0.06 9.76 -2.49
N SER A 120 1.14 9.71 -3.25
CA SER A 120 1.77 10.91 -3.78
C SER A 120 0.92 11.46 -4.93
N TRP A 121 0.02 12.39 -4.61
CA TRP A 121 -0.86 13.04 -5.59
C TRP A 121 -0.10 13.69 -6.76
N GLY A 122 1.16 14.10 -6.55
CA GLY A 122 2.04 14.56 -7.63
C GLY A 122 2.48 13.46 -8.60
N LYS A 123 2.65 12.21 -8.14
CA LYS A 123 2.89 11.05 -9.03
C LYS A 123 1.60 10.67 -9.78
N VAL A 124 0.47 10.60 -9.07
CA VAL A 124 -0.84 10.29 -9.66
C VAL A 124 -1.21 11.32 -10.74
N GLY A 125 -1.03 12.61 -10.46
CA GLY A 125 -1.33 13.68 -11.41
C GLY A 125 -0.57 13.57 -12.73
N ARG A 126 0.69 13.10 -12.71
CA ARG A 126 1.47 12.87 -13.94
C ARG A 126 0.90 11.75 -14.81
N TYR A 127 0.48 10.64 -14.20
CA TYR A 127 -0.14 9.53 -14.94
C TYR A 127 -1.49 9.92 -15.52
N VAL A 128 -2.30 10.67 -14.75
CA VAL A 128 -3.60 11.18 -15.22
C VAL A 128 -3.41 12.17 -16.38
N ALA A 129 -2.48 13.12 -16.29
CA ALA A 129 -2.21 14.05 -17.38
C ALA A 129 -1.74 13.32 -18.66
N GLY A 130 -0.88 12.30 -18.51
CA GLY A 130 -0.44 11.46 -19.61
C GLY A 130 -1.58 10.67 -20.27
N SER A 131 -2.49 10.09 -19.49
CA SER A 131 -3.63 9.34 -20.03
C SER A 131 -4.62 10.24 -20.77
N PHE A 132 -4.87 11.45 -20.27
CA PHE A 132 -5.69 12.45 -20.99
C PHE A 132 -5.08 12.83 -22.34
N ALA A 133 -3.75 13.01 -22.43
CA ALA A 133 -3.09 13.31 -23.70
C ALA A 133 -3.28 12.18 -24.73
N VAL A 134 -3.15 10.92 -24.30
CA VAL A 134 -3.37 9.75 -25.17
C VAL A 134 -4.82 9.66 -25.65
N ILE A 135 -5.79 9.91 -24.76
CA ILE A 135 -7.22 9.93 -25.12
C ILE A 135 -7.50 11.03 -26.16
N ILE A 136 -6.98 12.24 -25.95
CA ILE A 136 -7.18 13.37 -26.89
C ILE A 136 -6.63 13.03 -28.27
N VAL A 137 -5.40 12.50 -28.35
CA VAL A 137 -4.79 12.10 -29.63
C VAL A 137 -5.62 11.02 -30.32
N SER A 138 -6.12 10.05 -29.56
CA SER A 138 -6.94 8.96 -30.11
C SER A 138 -8.27 9.48 -30.69
N LEU A 139 -8.92 10.44 -30.02
CA LEU A 139 -10.13 11.09 -30.52
C LEU A 139 -9.88 11.92 -31.79
N LEU A 140 -8.75 12.61 -31.87
CA LEU A 140 -8.38 13.38 -33.07
C LEU A 140 -8.13 12.47 -34.27
N ILE A 141 -7.41 11.36 -34.08
CA ILE A 141 -7.17 10.36 -35.13
C ILE A 141 -8.49 9.74 -35.59
N TRP A 142 -9.35 9.33 -34.66
CA TRP A 142 -10.67 8.78 -34.97
C TRP A 142 -11.52 9.77 -35.76
N ASN A 143 -11.58 11.02 -35.32
CA ASN A 143 -12.36 12.06 -35.98
C ASN A 143 -11.85 12.32 -37.40
N ASN A 144 -10.53 12.40 -37.61
CA ASN A 144 -9.94 12.60 -38.94
C ASN A 144 -10.21 11.41 -39.87
N TRP A 145 -10.07 10.17 -39.40
CA TRP A 145 -10.40 8.99 -40.21
C TRP A 145 -11.89 8.96 -40.58
N GLY A 146 -12.78 9.28 -39.63
CA GLY A 146 -14.21 9.37 -39.89
C GLY A 146 -14.58 10.44 -40.92
N ARG A 147 -13.80 11.52 -41.04
CA ARG A 147 -13.97 12.53 -42.11
C ARG A 147 -13.52 12.02 -43.47
N ALA A 148 -12.35 11.40 -43.54
CA ALA A 148 -11.82 10.84 -44.80
C ALA A 148 -12.76 9.81 -45.45
N LYS A 149 -13.39 8.91 -44.65
CA LYS A 149 -14.37 7.95 -45.18
C LYS A 149 -15.65 8.61 -45.73
N ARG A 150 -16.07 9.75 -45.15
CA ARG A 150 -17.28 10.47 -45.58
C ARG A 150 -17.06 11.24 -46.88
N GLU A 151 -15.84 11.74 -47.09
CA GLU A 151 -15.47 12.43 -48.33
C GLU A 151 -15.40 11.44 -49.51
N VAL A 152 -14.72 10.30 -49.34
CA VAL A 152 -14.64 9.26 -50.39
C VAL A 152 -16.02 8.67 -50.74
N GLY A 153 -16.88 8.43 -49.75
CA GLY A 153 -18.23 7.89 -50.01
C GLY A 153 -19.20 8.87 -50.67
N ASN A 154 -18.92 10.18 -50.65
CA ASN A 154 -19.73 11.19 -51.33
C ASN A 154 -19.28 11.44 -52.78
N GLU A 155 -18.08 11.02 -53.16
CA GLU A 155 -17.58 11.11 -54.55
C GLU A 155 -18.02 9.91 -55.42
N GLU A 156 -18.48 8.81 -54.81
CA GLU A 156 -19.01 7.63 -55.52
C GLU A 156 -20.55 7.66 -55.73
N LEU A 157 -21.23 8.78 -55.44
CA LEU A 157 -22.66 9.02 -55.68
C LEU A 157 -22.89 10.12 -56.72
#